data_AF-A0A955UXK5-F1
#
_entry.id   AF-A0A955UXK5-F1
#
_cell.length_a   1.000
_cell.length_b   1.000
_cell.length_c   1.000
_cell.angle_alpha   90.00
_cell.angle_beta   90.00
_cell.angle_gamma   90.00
#
_symmetry.space_group_name_H-M   'P 1'
#
loop_
_entity.id
_entity.type
_entity.pdbx_description
1 polymer ?
#
loop_
_entity_poly.entity_id
_entity_poly.type
_entity_poly.pdbx_seq_one_letter_code
_entity_poly.pdbx_strand_id
1 'polypeptide(L)'
;MQTHPLRAHEPRATSPEPAPDTDLEAVEALLRAGGSPGSPLELREWLELAEAWYIARTLRALRGNRSAAARVLGIGRRTLYAKMQKLGIEASWQPGRRG
;
A
#
# COMPACT_ATOMS: atom_id res chain seq x y z
N MET A 1 -10.40 2.52 -56.60
CA MET A 1 -11.11 3.43 -55.68
C MET A 1 -11.96 2.60 -54.73
N GLN A 2 -11.58 2.51 -53.45
CA GLN A 2 -12.43 1.95 -52.40
C GLN A 2 -12.41 2.94 -51.24
N THR A 3 -13.56 3.54 -50.96
CA THR A 3 -13.83 4.43 -49.85
C THR A 3 -14.19 3.60 -48.62
N HIS A 4 -13.36 3.67 -47.57
CA HIS A 4 -13.72 3.13 -46.26
C HIS A 4 -14.36 4.26 -45.43
N PRO A 5 -15.55 4.05 -44.82
CA PRO A 5 -16.23 5.09 -44.06
C PRO A 5 -15.64 5.24 -42.65
N LEU A 6 -15.72 6.48 -42.15
CA LEU A 6 -15.46 6.90 -40.77
C LEU A 6 -16.19 5.97 -39.77
N ARG A 7 -15.45 5.28 -38.91
CA ARG A 7 -16.03 4.70 -37.69
C ARG A 7 -15.74 5.63 -36.52
N ALA A 8 -16.78 6.36 -36.12
CA ALA A 8 -16.84 7.02 -34.83
C ALA A 8 -16.73 5.96 -33.73
N HIS A 9 -15.79 6.13 -32.80
CA HIS A 9 -15.85 5.53 -31.48
C HIS A 9 -15.01 6.34 -30.50
N GLU A 10 -15.62 7.34 -29.91
CA GLU A 10 -15.44 7.56 -28.47
C GLU A 10 -16.78 7.17 -27.82
N PRO A 11 -16.74 6.28 -26.82
CA PRO A 11 -16.81 6.80 -25.47
C PRO A 11 -15.85 6.12 -24.49
N ARG A 12 -15.07 6.96 -23.79
CA ARG A 12 -14.82 7.01 -22.34
C ARG A 12 -15.09 5.74 -21.53
N ALA A 13 -14.02 5.17 -20.97
CA ALA A 13 -14.00 4.74 -19.58
C ALA A 13 -12.55 4.79 -19.10
N THR A 14 -12.35 5.53 -18.02
CA THR A 14 -11.17 5.50 -17.15
C THR A 14 -10.54 4.12 -17.13
N SER A 15 -9.26 4.04 -17.53
CA SER A 15 -8.41 2.92 -17.14
C SER A 15 -8.70 2.65 -15.66
N PRO A 16 -8.99 1.41 -15.25
CA PRO A 16 -9.15 1.14 -13.83
C PRO A 16 -7.84 1.62 -13.21
N GLU A 17 -7.93 2.63 -12.32
CA GLU A 17 -6.89 2.78 -11.32
C GLU A 17 -6.68 1.38 -10.76
N PRO A 18 -5.43 0.91 -10.64
CA PRO A 18 -5.21 -0.36 -9.97
C PRO A 18 -5.79 -0.18 -8.58
N ALA A 19 -6.99 -0.73 -8.35
CA ALA A 19 -7.45 -1.03 -7.02
C ALA A 19 -6.25 -1.70 -6.36
N PRO A 20 -5.76 -1.21 -5.21
CA PRO A 20 -4.64 -1.87 -4.57
C PRO A 20 -5.11 -3.31 -4.36
N ASP A 21 -4.57 -4.22 -5.17
CA ASP A 21 -4.72 -5.64 -4.96
C ASP A 21 -4.23 -5.82 -3.53
N THR A 22 -5.19 -5.90 -2.63
CA THR A 22 -4.97 -6.25 -1.25
C THR A 22 -4.50 -7.67 -1.40
N ASP A 23 -3.19 -7.83 -1.47
CA ASP A 23 -2.54 -9.12 -1.57
C ASP A 23 -2.79 -9.81 -0.23
N LEU A 24 -4.01 -10.33 -0.10
CA LEU A 24 -4.54 -10.97 1.09
C LEU A 24 -3.66 -12.17 1.43
N GLU A 25 -3.09 -12.81 0.41
CA GLU A 25 -2.07 -13.84 0.52
C GLU A 25 -0.79 -13.31 1.17
N ALA A 26 -0.29 -12.13 0.78
CA ALA A 26 0.86 -11.51 1.46
C ALA A 26 0.57 -11.13 2.91
N VAL A 27 -0.66 -10.69 3.21
CA VAL A 27 -1.10 -10.43 4.58
C VAL A 27 -1.16 -11.73 5.37
N GLU A 28 -1.79 -12.79 4.84
CA GLU A 28 -1.85 -14.11 5.45
C GLU A 28 -0.48 -14.76 5.67
N ALA A 29 0.45 -14.58 4.73
CA ALA A 29 1.82 -15.04 4.88
C ALA A 29 2.54 -14.32 6.04
N LEU A 30 2.30 -13.00 6.20
CA LEU A 30 2.78 -12.25 7.37
C LEU A 30 2.15 -12.76 8.68
N LEU A 31 0.86 -13.14 8.67
CA LEU A 31 0.17 -13.69 9.83
C LEU A 31 0.76 -15.04 10.24
N ARG A 32 1.06 -15.93 9.29
CA ARG A 32 1.74 -17.20 9.58
C ARG A 32 3.17 -16.99 10.10
N ALA A 33 3.84 -15.94 9.66
CA ALA A 33 5.18 -15.60 10.13
C ALA A 33 5.19 -14.94 11.52
N GLY A 34 4.12 -14.23 11.91
CA GLY A 34 4.01 -13.49 13.17
C GLY A 34 3.17 -14.18 14.26
N GLY A 35 2.27 -15.09 13.89
CA GLY A 35 1.43 -15.85 14.82
C GLY A 35 2.04 -17.22 15.14
N SER A 36 2.07 -17.58 16.42
CA SER A 36 2.40 -18.96 16.81
C SER A 36 1.27 -19.88 16.33
N PRO A 37 1.56 -21.06 15.73
CA PRO A 37 0.54 -22.01 15.30
C PRO A 37 -0.24 -22.50 16.53
N GLY A 38 -1.36 -21.83 16.83
CA GLY A 38 -2.19 -22.12 18.01
C GLY A 38 -2.93 -20.92 18.61
N SER A 39 -2.53 -19.67 18.29
CA SER A 39 -3.25 -18.48 18.74
C SER A 39 -3.44 -17.50 17.59
N PRO A 40 -4.67 -17.39 17.04
CA PRO A 40 -4.99 -16.33 16.08
C PRO A 40 -4.72 -14.96 16.73
N LEU A 41 -4.20 -14.01 15.95
CA LEU A 41 -4.08 -12.63 16.39
C LEU A 41 -5.47 -12.05 16.69
N GLU A 42 -5.59 -11.28 17.75
CA GLU A 42 -6.80 -10.51 18.02
C GLU A 42 -7.03 -9.50 16.88
N LEU A 43 -8.29 -9.18 16.57
CA LEU A 43 -8.64 -8.26 15.48
C LEU A 43 -7.88 -6.92 15.57
N ARG A 44 -7.66 -6.44 16.80
CA ARG A 44 -6.92 -5.20 17.03
C ARG A 44 -5.44 -5.33 16.63
N GLU A 45 -4.79 -6.41 16.98
CA GLU A 45 -3.39 -6.68 16.62
C GLU A 45 -3.26 -6.87 15.10
N TRP A 46 -4.24 -7.55 14.48
CA TRP A 46 -4.32 -7.70 13.03
C TRP A 46 -4.37 -6.35 12.31
N LEU A 47 -5.25 -5.46 12.76
CA LEU A 47 -5.40 -4.13 12.17
C LEU A 47 -4.12 -3.30 12.31
N GLU A 48 -3.44 -3.38 13.45
CA GLU A 48 -2.17 -2.68 13.67
C GLU A 48 -1.06 -3.22 12.77
N LEU A 49 -0.98 -4.55 12.57
CA LEU A 49 -0.01 -5.16 11.68
C LEU A 49 -0.26 -4.81 10.21
N ALA A 50 -1.51 -4.91 9.76
CA ALA A 50 -1.91 -4.57 8.40
C ALA A 50 -1.65 -3.09 8.11
N GLU A 51 -2.00 -2.20 9.05
CA GLU A 51 -1.70 -0.77 8.96
C GLU A 51 -0.19 -0.52 8.88
N ALA A 52 0.60 -1.15 9.74
CA ALA A 52 2.04 -0.97 9.76
C ALA A 52 2.69 -1.42 8.44
N TRP A 53 2.29 -2.59 7.94
CA TRP A 53 2.75 -3.12 6.66
C TRP A 53 2.43 -2.17 5.51
N TYR A 54 1.19 -1.68 5.43
CA TYR A 54 0.77 -0.83 4.31
C TYR A 54 1.45 0.54 4.33
N ILE A 55 1.62 1.13 5.51
CA ILE A 55 2.38 2.37 5.69
C ILE A 55 3.84 2.18 5.27
N ALA A 56 4.49 1.11 5.73
CA ALA A 56 5.88 0.82 5.41
C ALA A 56 6.09 0.54 3.90
N ARG A 57 5.19 -0.24 3.29
CA ARG A 57 5.18 -0.51 1.84
C ARG A 57 5.07 0.79 1.05
N THR A 58 4.14 1.67 1.42
CA THR A 58 3.91 2.94 0.74
C THR A 58 5.12 3.88 0.88
N LEU A 59 5.68 3.99 2.09
CA LEU A 59 6.89 4.78 2.32
C LEU A 59 8.06 4.26 1.48
N ARG A 60 8.24 2.93 1.39
CA ARG A 60 9.30 2.32 0.56
C ARG A 60 9.10 2.61 -0.93
N ALA A 61 7.89 2.43 -1.45
CA ALA A 61 7.56 2.72 -2.85
C ALA A 61 7.83 4.19 -3.22
N LEU A 62 7.63 5.10 -2.26
CA LEU A 62 7.82 6.54 -2.44
C LEU A 62 9.17 7.04 -1.90
N ARG A 63 10.15 6.14 -1.71
CA ARG A 63 11.51 6.47 -1.27
C ARG A 63 11.58 7.33 0.00
N GLY A 64 10.70 7.06 0.96
CA GLY A 64 10.61 7.76 2.24
C GLY A 64 9.89 9.12 2.16
N ASN A 65 9.29 9.49 1.02
CA ASN A 65 8.55 10.75 0.90
C ASN A 65 7.22 10.69 1.68
N ARG A 66 7.27 11.11 2.95
CA ARG A 66 6.14 11.13 3.89
C ARG A 66 4.95 11.96 3.40
N SER A 67 5.19 13.08 2.72
CA SER A 67 4.11 13.93 2.20
C SER A 67 3.38 13.27 1.02
N ALA A 68 4.11 12.60 0.13
CA ALA A 68 3.51 11.82 -0.94
C ALA A 68 2.78 10.58 -0.37
N ALA A 69 3.38 9.90 0.60
CA ALA A 69 2.77 8.73 1.25
C ALA A 69 1.44 9.06 1.93
N ALA A 70 1.36 10.17 2.66
CA ALA A 70 0.11 10.59 3.28
C ALA A 70 -1.02 10.80 2.25
N ARG A 71 -0.70 11.38 1.08
CA ARG A 71 -1.67 11.57 -0.01
C ARG A 71 -2.12 10.23 -0.60
N VAL A 72 -1.19 9.32 -0.88
CA VAL A 72 -1.51 7.98 -1.42
C VAL A 72 -2.33 7.16 -0.42
N LEU A 73 -2.03 7.27 0.87
CA LEU A 73 -2.77 6.61 1.94
C LEU A 73 -4.13 7.26 2.23
N GLY A 74 -4.46 8.41 1.62
CA GLY A 74 -5.71 9.13 1.86
C GLY A 74 -5.85 9.72 3.27
N ILE A 75 -4.74 9.97 3.98
CA ILE A 75 -4.74 10.48 5.36
C ILE A 75 -3.97 11.80 5.50
N GLY A 76 -4.25 12.54 6.56
CA GLY A 76 -3.50 13.74 6.91
C GLY A 76 -2.04 13.42 7.29
N ARG A 77 -1.11 14.33 6.96
CA ARG A 77 0.33 14.18 7.33
C ARG A 77 0.54 14.00 8.83
N ARG A 78 -0.22 14.74 9.66
CA ARG A 78 -0.16 14.62 11.13
C ARG A 78 -0.60 13.22 11.58
N THR A 79 -1.65 12.67 10.95
CA THR A 79 -2.13 11.31 11.21
C THR A 79 -1.08 10.27 10.83
N LEU A 80 -0.43 10.43 9.67
CA LEU A 80 0.65 9.55 9.26
C LEU A 80 1.80 9.56 10.28
N TYR A 81 2.23 10.75 10.74
CA TYR A 81 3.30 10.84 11.75
C TYR A 81 2.92 10.17 13.07
N ALA A 82 1.69 10.36 13.55
CA ALA A 82 1.21 9.72 14.77
C ALA A 82 1.21 8.19 14.64
N LYS A 83 0.74 7.66 13.48
CA LYS A 83 0.75 6.22 13.20
C LYS A 83 2.16 5.67 13.09
N MET A 84 3.07 6.37 12.40
CA MET A 84 4.48 5.99 12.31
C MET A 84 5.14 5.91 13.69
N GLN A 85 4.89 6.89 14.57
CA GLN A 85 5.41 6.86 15.94
C GLN A 85 4.83 5.70 16.75
N LYS A 86 3.51 5.50 16.71
CA LYS A 86 2.83 4.42 17.43
C LYS A 86 3.33 3.03 16.99
N LEU A 87 3.56 2.85 15.69
CA LEU A 87 3.91 1.56 15.08
C LEU A 87 5.42 1.36 14.93
N GLY A 88 6.26 2.31 15.38
CA GLY A 88 7.72 2.22 15.26
C GLY A 88 8.25 2.24 13.83
N ILE A 89 7.56 2.90 12.90
CA ILE A 89 7.93 2.94 11.49
C ILE A 89 8.79 4.17 11.20
N GLU A 90 10.04 3.93 10.84
CA GLU A 90 10.91 4.97 10.32
C GLU A 90 10.82 5.08 8.80
N ALA A 91 10.81 6.30 8.28
CA ALA A 91 10.88 6.55 6.84
C ALA A 91 12.31 6.41 6.28
N SER A 92 13.18 5.61 6.94
CA SER A 92 14.58 5.44 6.57
C SER A 92 14.71 4.65 5.26
N TRP A 93 14.42 5.31 4.15
CA TRP A 93 14.81 4.83 2.83
C TRP A 93 16.33 4.97 2.72
N GLN A 94 17.05 3.89 3.03
CA GLN A 94 18.48 3.78 2.78
C GLN A 94 18.68 3.11 1.41
N PRO A 95 19.13 3.82 0.37
CA PRO A 95 19.55 3.18 -0.86
C PRO A 95 20.82 2.36 -0.60
N GLY A 96 20.72 1.03 -0.65
CA GLY A 96 21.89 0.16 -0.80
C GLY A 96 22.54 -0.42 0.46
N ARG A 97 21.78 -1.02 1.39
CA ARG A 97 22.40 -2.03 2.29
C ARG A 97 22.43 -3.40 1.60
N ARG A 98 23.48 -3.62 0.81
CA ARG A 98 24.11 -4.94 0.67
C ARG A 98 25.29 -4.96 1.63
N GLY A 99 25.31 -5.92 2.53
CA GLY A 99 26.40 -6.27 3.43
C GLY A 99 26.13 -7.68 3.92
#